data_AF-A0A8T3Z4U6-F1
#
_entry.id   AF-A0A8T3Z4U6-F1
#
_cell.length_a   1.000
_cell.length_b   1.000
_cell.length_c   1.000
_cell.angle_alpha   90.00
_cell.angle_beta   90.00
_cell.angle_gamma   90.00
#
_symmetry.space_group_name_H-M   'P 1'
#
loop_
_entity.id
_entity.type
_entity.pdbx_description
1 polymer ?
#
loop_
_entity_poly.entity_id
_entity_poly.type
_entity_poly.pdbx_seq_one_letter_code
_entity_poly.pdbx_strand_id
1 'polypeptide(L)'
;MDIKCRCNQECIKKPPAVLEEIGYIYSPCDNCPEWNFKKFKPFSEQIDPTQKMNENWGRCSCGRRHLDVVVAHILRIMQEEGVKDEKSTLRDACVPLITPAYPLKDAPYLSKDTLVILSPDLNEKCSKRIFGEVPEVKGVLKGDITDTVGIKDSELSFNKYELLAGCDMRCDLVQTPAGPLCIYKHQGEIHIEFPKPVSPKISTLTRVMSKYEDPKILDCTCGPGTLGIAALK
;
A
#
# COMPACT_ATOMS: atom_id res chain seq x y z
N MET A 1 19.62 14.75 3.59
CA MET A 1 19.54 14.14 2.25
C MET A 1 18.06 14.05 1.92
N ASP A 2 17.62 14.73 0.86
CA ASP A 2 16.19 14.75 0.51
C ASP A 2 15.75 13.39 -0.02
N ILE A 3 14.65 12.86 0.52
CA ILE A 3 14.07 11.60 0.03
C ILE A 3 13.59 11.79 -1.42
N LYS A 4 13.90 10.83 -2.29
CA LYS A 4 13.51 10.83 -3.71
C LYS A 4 12.81 9.54 -4.08
N CYS A 5 11.89 9.60 -5.03
CA CYS A 5 11.30 8.40 -5.58
C CYS A 5 12.28 7.65 -6.50
N ARG A 6 11.99 6.38 -6.79
CA ARG A 6 12.82 5.53 -7.67
C ARG A 6 12.36 5.50 -9.13
N CYS A 7 11.20 6.06 -9.43
CA CYS A 7 10.65 6.12 -10.79
C CYS A 7 10.91 7.45 -11.51
N ASN A 8 11.67 8.37 -10.90
CA ASN A 8 11.91 9.73 -11.42
C ASN A 8 10.62 10.53 -11.70
N GLN A 9 9.50 10.17 -11.08
CA GLN A 9 8.23 10.90 -11.11
C GLN A 9 8.05 11.78 -9.88
N GLU A 10 7.04 12.64 -9.86
CA GLU A 10 6.66 13.44 -8.69
C GLU A 10 5.82 12.63 -7.69
N CYS A 11 6.42 11.62 -7.06
CA CYS A 11 5.72 10.79 -6.06
C CYS A 11 5.54 11.48 -4.70
N ILE A 12 6.31 12.53 -4.40
CA ILE A 12 6.30 13.23 -3.12
C ILE A 12 5.53 14.53 -3.30
N LYS A 13 4.33 14.58 -2.77
CA LYS A 13 3.45 15.75 -2.82
C LYS A 13 3.57 16.53 -1.50
N LYS A 14 3.34 17.84 -1.56
CA LYS A 14 3.22 18.67 -0.34
C LYS A 14 1.93 18.30 0.41
N PRO A 15 1.89 18.43 1.75
CA PRO A 15 0.72 18.04 2.54
C PRO A 15 -0.62 18.63 2.06
N PRO A 16 -0.73 19.93 1.68
CA PRO A 16 -2.01 20.48 1.21
C PRO A 16 -2.60 19.72 0.01
N ALA A 17 -1.77 19.32 -0.96
CA ALA A 17 -2.21 18.58 -2.13
C ALA A 17 -2.68 17.15 -1.79
N VAL A 18 -2.04 16.51 -0.81
CA VAL A 18 -2.47 15.18 -0.34
C VAL A 18 -3.81 15.28 0.40
N LEU A 19 -3.95 16.29 1.27
CA LEU A 19 -5.12 16.47 2.12
C LEU A 19 -6.37 16.89 1.33
N GLU A 20 -6.21 17.65 0.25
CA GLU A 20 -7.31 18.01 -0.65
C GLU A 20 -7.93 16.77 -1.31
N GLU A 21 -7.09 15.84 -1.79
CA GLU A 21 -7.55 14.65 -2.51
C GLU A 21 -8.06 13.53 -1.59
N ILE A 22 -7.57 13.45 -0.35
CA ILE A 22 -7.73 12.25 0.50
C ILE A 22 -9.19 11.87 0.76
N GLY A 23 -10.08 12.86 0.85
CA GLY A 23 -11.50 12.67 1.16
C GLY A 23 -12.28 11.92 0.07
N TYR A 24 -11.77 11.90 -1.17
CA TYR A 24 -12.48 11.32 -2.31
C TYR A 24 -11.61 10.43 -3.22
N ILE A 25 -10.29 10.36 -2.99
CA ILE A 25 -9.36 9.64 -3.87
C ILE A 25 -9.75 8.17 -4.10
N TYR A 26 -10.33 7.52 -3.07
CA TYR A 26 -10.76 6.13 -3.12
C TYR A 26 -12.28 5.94 -3.23
N SER A 27 -13.03 7.02 -3.35
CA SER A 27 -14.49 6.94 -3.43
C SER A 27 -14.92 6.49 -4.84
N PRO A 28 -15.93 5.61 -4.95
CA PRO A 28 -16.57 5.37 -6.24
C PRO A 28 -17.26 6.63 -6.76
N CYS A 29 -17.44 6.74 -8.08
CA CYS A 29 -18.48 7.59 -8.64
C CYS A 29 -19.78 6.80 -8.80
N ASP A 30 -20.88 7.46 -9.16
CA ASP A 30 -22.19 6.82 -9.32
C ASP A 30 -22.23 5.72 -10.39
N ASN A 31 -21.24 5.70 -11.29
CA ASN A 31 -21.11 4.71 -12.36
C ASN A 31 -20.07 3.62 -12.07
N CYS A 32 -19.43 3.64 -10.89
CA CYS A 32 -18.49 2.60 -10.52
C CYS A 32 -19.26 1.27 -10.34
N PRO A 33 -18.86 0.19 -11.03
CA PRO A 33 -19.48 -1.10 -10.83
C PRO A 33 -19.17 -1.62 -9.43
N GLU A 34 -20.20 -2.15 -8.76
CA GLU A 34 -20.02 -2.92 -7.53
C GLU A 34 -19.49 -4.32 -7.84
N TRP A 35 -18.58 -4.80 -7.02
CA TRP A 35 -18.00 -6.14 -7.14
C TRP A 35 -18.02 -6.84 -5.80
N ASN A 36 -18.46 -8.09 -5.78
CA ASN A 36 -18.56 -8.89 -4.56
C ASN A 36 -17.87 -10.24 -4.74
N PHE A 37 -16.54 -10.22 -4.86
CA PHE A 37 -15.76 -11.44 -4.88
C PHE A 37 -15.70 -12.07 -3.49
N LYS A 38 -15.99 -13.38 -3.42
CA LYS A 38 -15.75 -14.19 -2.23
C LYS A 38 -14.26 -14.44 -2.10
N LYS A 39 -13.61 -13.73 -1.17
CA LYS A 39 -12.15 -13.74 -0.98
C LYS A 39 -11.53 -15.10 -0.67
N PHE A 40 -12.33 -16.05 -0.19
CA PHE A 40 -11.91 -17.41 0.18
C PHE A 40 -12.26 -18.47 -0.87
N LYS A 41 -13.00 -18.08 -1.91
CA LYS A 41 -13.34 -18.97 -3.00
C LYS A 41 -12.27 -18.85 -4.08
N PRO A 42 -11.84 -19.95 -4.73
CA PRO A 42 -10.95 -19.88 -5.88
C PRO A 42 -11.46 -18.87 -6.90
N PHE A 43 -10.55 -18.06 -7.45
CA PHE A 43 -10.94 -16.99 -8.37
C PHE A 43 -11.52 -17.54 -9.68
N SER A 44 -10.98 -18.66 -10.17
CA SER A 44 -11.44 -19.39 -11.36
C SER A 44 -12.92 -19.77 -11.28
N GLU A 45 -13.46 -20.04 -10.09
CA GLU A 45 -14.87 -20.41 -9.86
C GLU A 45 -15.81 -19.20 -9.73
N GLN A 46 -15.30 -17.99 -9.89
CA GLN A 46 -16.05 -16.73 -9.72
C GLN A 46 -16.10 -15.89 -10.99
N ILE A 47 -15.44 -16.33 -12.06
CA ILE A 47 -15.36 -15.61 -13.33
C ILE A 47 -15.61 -16.57 -14.49
N ASP A 48 -16.12 -16.04 -15.59
CA ASP A 48 -16.25 -16.82 -16.83
C ASP A 48 -14.84 -17.23 -17.32
N PRO A 49 -14.58 -18.52 -17.59
CA PRO A 49 -13.30 -19.00 -18.11
C PRO A 49 -12.86 -18.31 -19.42
N THR A 50 -13.80 -17.79 -20.20
CA THR A 50 -13.55 -17.10 -21.47
C THR A 50 -13.31 -15.58 -21.29
N GLN A 51 -13.52 -15.06 -20.08
CA GLN A 51 -13.34 -13.64 -19.78
C GLN A 51 -11.87 -13.25 -19.92
N LYS A 52 -11.59 -12.45 -20.95
CA LYS A 52 -10.29 -11.77 -21.08
C LYS A 52 -10.23 -10.61 -20.10
N MET A 53 -9.18 -10.58 -19.28
CA MET A 53 -8.90 -9.52 -18.34
C MET A 53 -7.82 -8.64 -18.93
N ASN A 54 -8.10 -7.36 -19.09
CA ASN A 54 -7.16 -6.37 -19.60
C ASN A 54 -7.17 -5.13 -18.70
N GLU A 55 -6.37 -4.13 -19.07
CA GLU A 55 -6.27 -2.84 -18.37
C GLU A 55 -7.60 -2.07 -18.20
N ASN A 56 -8.67 -2.45 -18.89
CA ASN A 56 -10.00 -1.85 -18.78
C ASN A 56 -11.03 -2.75 -18.08
N TRP A 57 -10.71 -4.02 -17.81
CA TRP A 57 -11.64 -4.95 -17.17
C TRP A 57 -12.03 -4.47 -15.76
N GLY A 58 -13.34 -4.30 -15.54
CA GLY A 58 -13.90 -3.80 -14.28
C GLY A 58 -13.52 -2.36 -13.92
N ARG A 59 -12.87 -1.62 -14.82
CA ARG A 59 -12.49 -0.22 -14.63
C ARG A 59 -13.65 0.69 -15.04
N CYS A 60 -14.01 1.62 -14.17
CA CYS A 60 -15.02 2.63 -14.45
C CYS A 60 -14.49 3.68 -15.45
N SER A 61 -15.40 4.36 -16.15
CA SER A 61 -15.09 5.52 -16.99
C SER A 61 -14.43 6.67 -16.22
N CYS A 62 -14.63 6.77 -14.90
CA CYS A 62 -13.90 7.71 -14.04
C CYS A 62 -12.43 7.32 -13.82
N GLY A 63 -11.98 6.20 -14.40
CA GLY A 63 -10.61 5.71 -14.32
C GLY A 63 -10.27 4.94 -13.05
N ARG A 64 -11.26 4.70 -12.17
CA ARG A 64 -11.09 3.93 -10.93
C ARG A 64 -11.58 2.49 -11.05
N ARG A 65 -11.03 1.60 -10.23
CA ARG A 65 -11.36 0.17 -10.17
C ARG A 65 -11.43 -0.31 -8.73
N HIS A 66 -12.43 -1.11 -8.38
CA HIS A 66 -12.55 -1.68 -7.03
C HIS A 66 -11.32 -2.53 -6.68
N LEU A 67 -10.79 -2.40 -5.45
CA LEU A 67 -9.57 -3.09 -5.02
C LEU A 67 -9.58 -4.60 -5.30
N ASP A 68 -10.67 -5.29 -4.99
CA ASP A 68 -10.74 -6.74 -5.20
C ASP A 68 -10.67 -7.12 -6.69
N VAL A 69 -11.10 -6.24 -7.60
CA VAL A 69 -10.97 -6.41 -9.06
C VAL A 69 -9.52 -6.18 -9.50
N VAL A 70 -8.83 -5.20 -8.91
CA VAL A 70 -7.39 -5.00 -9.13
C VAL A 70 -6.62 -6.25 -8.70
N VAL A 71 -6.90 -6.77 -7.50
CA VAL A 71 -6.28 -7.99 -6.96
C VAL A 71 -6.62 -9.22 -7.80
N ALA A 72 -7.86 -9.34 -8.28
CA ALA A 72 -8.26 -10.40 -9.19
C ALA A 72 -7.48 -10.36 -10.52
N HIS A 73 -7.27 -9.17 -11.08
CA HIS A 73 -6.46 -9.01 -12.30
C HIS A 73 -5.01 -9.42 -12.07
N ILE A 74 -4.42 -9.03 -10.94
CA ILE A 74 -3.08 -9.48 -10.51
C ILE A 74 -3.03 -11.00 -10.40
N LEU A 75 -4.01 -11.62 -9.71
CA LEU A 75 -4.07 -13.07 -9.54
C LEU A 75 -4.17 -13.80 -10.88
N ARG A 76 -4.95 -13.29 -11.84
CA ARG A 76 -5.03 -13.86 -13.19
C ARG A 76 -3.66 -13.86 -13.86
N ILE A 77 -2.93 -12.75 -13.82
CA ILE A 77 -1.57 -12.67 -14.39
C ILE A 77 -0.66 -13.68 -13.71
N MET A 78 -0.73 -13.79 -12.37
CA MET A 78 0.04 -14.79 -11.62
C MET A 78 -0.29 -16.23 -12.02
N GLN A 79 -1.56 -16.53 -12.33
CA GLN A 79 -1.99 -17.84 -12.82
C GLN A 79 -1.49 -18.14 -14.23
N GLU A 80 -1.61 -17.18 -15.15
CA GLU A 80 -1.11 -17.30 -16.52
C GLU A 80 0.40 -17.48 -16.58
N GLU A 81 1.12 -16.86 -15.65
CA GLU A 81 2.57 -17.00 -15.49
C GLU A 81 3.00 -18.26 -14.71
N GLY A 82 2.04 -19.06 -14.25
CA GLY A 82 2.30 -20.28 -13.47
C GLY A 82 2.85 -20.04 -12.06
N VAL A 83 2.75 -18.80 -11.55
CA VAL A 83 3.14 -18.43 -10.18
C VAL A 83 2.09 -18.87 -9.17
N LYS A 84 0.82 -18.87 -9.59
CA LYS A 84 -0.33 -19.35 -8.80
C LYS A 84 -1.11 -20.39 -9.59
N ASP A 85 -1.83 -21.23 -8.88
CA ASP A 85 -2.69 -22.25 -9.49
C ASP A 85 -4.15 -21.79 -9.57
N GLU A 86 -5.00 -22.59 -10.21
CA GLU A 86 -6.43 -22.29 -10.36
C GLU A 86 -7.20 -22.31 -9.04
N LYS A 87 -6.65 -22.93 -8.00
CA LYS A 87 -7.26 -23.01 -6.66
C LYS A 87 -6.98 -21.78 -5.81
N SER A 88 -6.02 -20.95 -6.23
CA SER A 88 -5.62 -19.74 -5.54
C SER A 88 -6.78 -18.74 -5.44
N THR A 89 -6.85 -18.08 -4.29
CA THR A 89 -7.87 -17.09 -3.95
C THR A 89 -7.30 -15.67 -3.99
N LEU A 90 -8.15 -14.65 -3.90
CA LEU A 90 -7.70 -13.26 -3.87
C LEU A 90 -6.74 -12.97 -2.71
N ARG A 91 -6.85 -13.70 -1.59
CA ARG A 91 -5.95 -13.53 -0.43
C ARG A 91 -4.53 -14.03 -0.71
N ASP A 92 -4.39 -14.97 -1.63
CA ASP A 92 -3.11 -15.60 -1.93
C ASP A 92 -2.29 -14.78 -2.91
N ALA A 93 -2.90 -13.80 -3.60
CA ALA A 93 -2.25 -13.02 -4.65
C ALA A 93 -1.15 -12.10 -4.09
N CYS A 94 -1.54 -11.14 -3.25
CA CYS A 94 -0.62 -10.16 -2.68
C CYS A 94 -1.23 -9.44 -1.46
N VAL A 95 -0.38 -8.74 -0.72
CA VAL A 95 -0.79 -7.70 0.21
C VAL A 95 -0.92 -6.38 -0.55
N PRO A 96 -2.13 -5.79 -0.64
CA PRO A 96 -2.34 -4.49 -1.28
C PRO A 96 -1.98 -3.36 -0.31
N LEU A 97 -1.04 -2.50 -0.72
CA LEU A 97 -0.57 -1.34 0.03
C LEU A 97 -0.94 -0.06 -0.71
N ILE A 98 -2.12 0.48 -0.42
CA ILE A 98 -2.60 1.73 -1.03
C ILE A 98 -1.69 2.91 -0.69
N THR A 99 -1.62 3.89 -1.58
CA THR A 99 -0.87 5.15 -1.40
C THR A 99 -1.61 6.33 -2.05
N PRO A 100 -1.94 7.40 -1.29
CA PRO A 100 -1.68 7.58 0.14
C PRO A 100 -2.50 6.63 1.03
N ALA A 101 -1.87 6.10 2.07
CA ALA A 101 -2.51 5.21 3.02
C ALA A 101 -3.22 6.00 4.11
N TYR A 102 -4.52 5.76 4.26
CA TYR A 102 -5.31 6.28 5.37
C TYR A 102 -6.37 5.27 5.78
N PRO A 103 -6.98 5.41 6.97
CA PRO A 103 -8.00 4.49 7.45
C PRO A 103 -9.28 4.60 6.61
N LEU A 104 -9.69 3.49 5.99
CA LEU A 104 -10.90 3.40 5.17
C LEU A 104 -12.01 2.67 5.92
N LYS A 105 -13.26 3.06 5.66
CA LYS A 105 -14.45 2.32 6.11
C LYS A 105 -14.78 1.18 5.17
N ASP A 106 -14.62 1.42 3.87
CA ASP A 106 -14.99 0.52 2.79
C ASP A 106 -13.78 0.16 1.92
N ALA A 107 -13.94 -0.85 1.07
CA ALA A 107 -12.91 -1.21 0.11
C ALA A 107 -12.69 -0.06 -0.90
N PRO A 108 -11.42 0.32 -1.18
CA PRO A 108 -11.15 1.48 -2.02
C PRO A 108 -11.39 1.21 -3.50
N TYR A 109 -11.80 2.24 -4.22
CA TYR A 109 -11.74 2.31 -5.68
C TYR A 109 -10.46 3.01 -6.10
N LEU A 110 -9.53 2.24 -6.65
CA LEU A 110 -8.17 2.67 -6.93
C LEU A 110 -8.07 3.35 -8.30
N SER A 111 -7.39 4.49 -8.35
CA SER A 111 -6.95 5.11 -9.60
C SER A 111 -5.56 4.63 -9.98
N LYS A 112 -5.09 5.07 -11.15
CA LYS A 112 -3.72 4.79 -11.63
C LYS A 112 -2.68 5.15 -10.57
N ASP A 113 -1.64 4.33 -10.44
CA ASP A 113 -0.46 4.57 -9.59
C ASP A 113 -0.76 4.78 -8.09
N THR A 114 -1.83 4.16 -7.56
CA THR A 114 -2.23 4.27 -6.14
C THR A 114 -2.02 2.99 -5.33
N LEU A 115 -1.39 1.97 -5.91
CA LEU A 115 -1.17 0.67 -5.25
C LEU A 115 0.28 0.22 -5.33
N VAL A 116 0.88 -0.09 -4.18
CA VAL A 116 2.07 -0.95 -4.11
C VAL A 116 1.59 -2.34 -3.71
N ILE A 117 2.15 -3.39 -4.32
CA ILE A 117 1.82 -4.77 -3.96
C ILE A 117 3.04 -5.47 -3.36
N LEU A 118 2.80 -6.38 -2.41
CA LEU A 118 3.82 -7.25 -1.82
C LEU A 118 3.38 -8.71 -1.95
N SER A 119 4.26 -9.58 -2.45
CA SER A 119 4.00 -11.03 -2.45
C SER A 119 5.31 -11.82 -2.47
N PRO A 120 5.41 -12.95 -1.75
CA PRO A 120 6.63 -13.75 -1.72
C PRO A 120 6.87 -14.50 -3.04
N ASP A 121 5.81 -14.79 -3.79
CA ASP A 121 5.86 -15.69 -4.95
C ASP A 121 6.28 -14.99 -6.26
N LEU A 122 6.40 -13.67 -6.24
CA LEU A 122 6.68 -12.90 -7.45
C LEU A 122 8.07 -13.19 -8.02
N ASN A 123 8.14 -13.19 -9.34
CA ASN A 123 9.37 -13.23 -10.13
C ASN A 123 9.41 -12.03 -11.09
N GLU A 124 10.56 -11.79 -11.72
CA GLU A 124 10.74 -10.62 -12.60
C GLU A 124 9.73 -10.57 -13.75
N LYS A 125 9.46 -11.72 -14.40
CA LYS A 125 8.57 -11.79 -15.57
C LYS A 125 7.15 -11.41 -15.20
N CYS A 126 6.61 -12.04 -14.15
CA CYS A 126 5.29 -11.76 -13.62
C CYS A 126 5.18 -10.31 -13.12
N SER A 127 6.21 -9.79 -12.45
CA SER A 127 6.22 -8.42 -11.95
C SER A 127 6.18 -7.36 -13.04
N LYS A 128 6.93 -7.58 -14.14
CA LYS A 128 6.91 -6.69 -15.32
C LYS A 128 5.53 -6.69 -15.99
N ARG A 129 4.89 -7.85 -16.11
CA ARG A 129 3.51 -7.95 -16.63
C ARG A 129 2.52 -7.25 -15.73
N ILE A 130 2.53 -7.50 -14.43
CA ILE A 130 1.62 -6.83 -13.48
C ILE A 130 1.77 -5.30 -13.56
N PHE A 131 3.01 -4.79 -13.56
CA PHE A 131 3.26 -3.35 -13.65
C PHE A 131 2.82 -2.75 -15.00
N GLY A 132 2.92 -3.51 -16.09
CA GLY A 132 2.51 -3.06 -17.42
C GLY A 132 1.01 -3.18 -17.71
N GLU A 133 0.32 -4.17 -17.13
CA GLU A 133 -1.05 -4.54 -17.48
C GLU A 133 -2.08 -4.08 -16.43
N VAL A 134 -1.67 -3.74 -15.20
CA VAL A 134 -2.56 -3.31 -14.10
C VAL A 134 -2.32 -1.84 -13.75
N PRO A 135 -3.09 -0.89 -14.32
CA PRO A 135 -2.79 0.55 -14.21
C PRO A 135 -2.72 1.10 -12.79
N GLU A 136 -3.44 0.48 -11.85
CA GLU A 136 -3.48 0.91 -10.46
C GLU A 136 -2.16 0.61 -9.72
N VAL A 137 -1.37 -0.35 -10.21
CA VAL A 137 -0.10 -0.78 -9.61
C VAL A 137 1.02 0.20 -9.93
N LYS A 138 1.44 0.93 -8.91
CA LYS A 138 2.59 1.83 -8.88
C LYS A 138 3.92 1.08 -8.71
N GLY A 139 3.93 -0.01 -7.94
CA GLY A 139 5.14 -0.73 -7.57
C GLY A 139 4.90 -2.16 -7.13
N VAL A 140 5.86 -3.02 -7.42
CA VAL A 140 5.79 -4.47 -7.18
C VAL A 140 6.96 -4.89 -6.30
N LEU A 141 6.65 -5.30 -5.07
CA LEU A 141 7.61 -5.77 -4.07
C LEU A 141 7.54 -7.29 -3.92
N LYS A 142 8.71 -7.93 -3.79
CA LYS A 142 8.85 -9.32 -3.39
C LYS A 142 9.27 -9.43 -1.93
N GLY A 143 8.55 -10.26 -1.18
CA GLY A 143 8.85 -10.57 0.21
C GLY A 143 7.60 -11.00 0.99
N ASP A 144 7.80 -11.43 2.23
CA ASP A 144 6.71 -11.85 3.11
C ASP A 144 6.38 -10.76 4.14
N ILE A 145 5.10 -10.48 4.35
CA ILE A 145 4.67 -9.50 5.36
C ILE A 145 5.03 -9.93 6.80
N THR A 146 5.23 -11.22 7.02
CA THR A 146 5.66 -11.78 8.30
C THR A 146 7.15 -11.55 8.57
N ASP A 147 7.92 -11.20 7.54
CA ASP A 147 9.33 -10.88 7.70
C ASP A 147 9.52 -9.52 8.39
N THR A 148 10.46 -9.47 9.34
CA THR A 148 10.88 -8.20 9.93
C THR A 148 11.82 -7.49 8.97
N VAL A 149 11.39 -6.35 8.42
CA VAL A 149 12.22 -5.46 7.58
C VAL A 149 13.10 -4.57 8.46
N GLY A 150 14.35 -4.38 8.05
CA GLY A 150 15.37 -3.63 8.78
C GLY A 150 16.44 -4.53 9.40
N ILE A 151 17.17 -3.99 10.38
CA ILE A 151 18.23 -4.70 11.12
C ILE A 151 17.64 -5.21 12.43
N LYS A 152 17.69 -6.53 12.63
CA LYS A 152 17.25 -7.18 13.88
C LYS A 152 18.39 -7.38 14.87
N ASP A 153 19.59 -7.61 14.35
CA ASP A 153 20.82 -7.94 15.10
C ASP A 153 22.00 -7.32 14.35
N SER A 154 23.00 -6.78 15.06
CA SER A 154 24.19 -6.18 14.45
C SER A 154 25.00 -7.16 13.63
N GLU A 155 24.90 -8.45 13.94
CA GLU A 155 25.62 -9.53 13.25
C GLU A 155 24.87 -10.07 12.03
N LEU A 156 23.61 -9.68 11.85
CA LEU A 156 22.78 -10.11 10.72
C LEU A 156 22.69 -9.04 9.64
N SER A 157 22.59 -9.48 8.39
CA SER A 157 22.28 -8.58 7.28
C SER A 157 20.90 -7.95 7.47
N PHE A 158 20.76 -6.70 7.06
CA PHE A 158 19.45 -6.06 6.99
C PHE A 158 18.53 -6.83 6.03
N ASN A 159 17.26 -6.93 6.41
CA ASN A 159 16.23 -7.49 5.55
C ASN A 159 15.44 -6.38 4.85
N LYS A 160 15.08 -6.59 3.58
CA LYS A 160 14.26 -5.67 2.79
C LYS A 160 13.37 -6.45 1.84
N TYR A 161 12.24 -5.87 1.47
CA TYR A 161 11.50 -6.33 0.30
C TYR A 161 12.22 -5.86 -0.97
N GLU A 162 12.30 -6.77 -1.94
CA GLU A 162 12.94 -6.49 -3.21
C GLU A 162 11.96 -5.77 -4.14
N LEU A 163 12.36 -4.61 -4.68
CA LEU A 163 11.58 -3.90 -5.69
C LEU A 163 11.84 -4.51 -7.07
N LEU A 164 10.85 -5.25 -7.60
CA LEU A 164 10.95 -5.93 -8.89
C LEU A 164 10.49 -5.05 -10.07
N ALA A 165 9.55 -4.13 -9.84
CA ALA A 165 9.08 -3.19 -10.86
C ALA A 165 8.46 -1.91 -10.24
N GLY A 166 8.53 -0.80 -10.98
CA GLY A 166 7.87 0.45 -10.62
C GLY A 166 8.52 1.22 -9.47
N CYS A 167 7.72 1.73 -8.54
CA CYS A 167 8.17 2.52 -7.40
C CYS A 167 7.40 2.21 -6.12
N ASP A 168 8.15 1.95 -5.04
CA ASP A 168 7.63 1.67 -3.70
C ASP A 168 7.53 2.91 -2.80
N MET A 169 7.65 4.12 -3.36
CA MET A 169 7.45 5.35 -2.59
C MET A 169 6.00 5.44 -2.15
N ARG A 170 5.75 5.18 -0.87
CA ARG A 170 4.43 5.22 -0.26
C ARG A 170 4.30 6.45 0.64
N CYS A 171 3.12 7.05 0.64
CA CYS A 171 2.74 8.08 1.59
C CYS A 171 1.77 7.49 2.62
N ASP A 172 2.07 7.64 3.91
CA ASP A 172 1.14 7.29 4.99
C ASP A 172 0.60 8.56 5.61
N LEU A 173 -0.73 8.69 5.66
CA LEU A 173 -1.41 9.78 6.35
C LEU A 173 -1.73 9.36 7.79
N VAL A 174 -1.04 9.98 8.73
CA VAL A 174 -1.16 9.66 10.16
C VAL A 174 -1.86 10.83 10.87
N GLN A 175 -3.00 10.55 11.51
CA GLN A 175 -3.73 11.55 12.29
C GLN A 175 -3.07 11.77 13.65
N THR A 176 -2.84 13.03 14.02
CA THR A 176 -2.34 13.45 15.35
C THR A 176 -3.22 14.56 15.91
N PRO A 177 -3.18 14.83 17.23
CA PRO A 177 -3.90 15.96 17.83
C PRO A 177 -3.53 17.33 17.25
N ALA A 178 -2.30 17.49 16.76
CA ALA A 178 -1.83 18.73 16.14
C ALA A 178 -2.11 18.81 14.62
N GLY A 179 -2.79 17.80 14.06
CA GLY A 179 -3.11 17.70 12.65
C GLY A 179 -2.47 16.48 11.95
N PRO A 180 -2.79 16.28 10.67
CA PRO A 180 -2.32 15.12 9.92
C PRO A 180 -0.84 15.25 9.51
N LEU A 181 -0.12 14.12 9.56
CA LEU A 181 1.25 13.98 9.06
C LEU A 181 1.26 13.16 7.77
N CYS A 182 1.96 13.64 6.74
CA CYS A 182 2.24 12.87 5.53
C CYS A 182 3.65 12.27 5.64
N ILE A 183 3.75 10.95 5.82
CA ILE A 183 5.01 10.25 6.00
C ILE A 183 5.37 9.53 4.69
N TYR A 184 6.38 10.03 3.99
CA TYR A 184 6.90 9.42 2.77
C TYR A 184 8.02 8.44 3.09
N LYS A 185 7.95 7.23 2.51
CA LYS A 185 8.92 6.17 2.77
C LYS A 185 9.04 5.20 1.59
N HIS A 186 10.22 4.58 1.45
CA HIS A 186 10.40 3.42 0.59
C HIS A 186 9.81 2.20 1.29
N GLN A 187 8.68 1.71 0.82
CA GLN A 187 7.95 0.65 1.50
C GLN A 187 8.76 -0.67 1.56
N GLY A 188 9.70 -0.91 0.63
CA GLY A 188 10.55 -2.09 0.69
C GLY A 188 11.61 -2.06 1.80
N GLU A 189 11.90 -0.90 2.37
CA GLU A 189 12.97 -0.71 3.36
C GLU A 189 12.43 -0.52 4.78
N ILE A 190 11.12 -0.63 4.96
CA ILE A 190 10.49 -0.36 6.23
C ILE A 190 9.35 -1.33 6.53
N HIS A 191 9.16 -1.61 7.81
CA HIS A 191 8.04 -2.43 8.26
C HIS A 191 6.68 -1.84 7.83
N ILE A 192 5.76 -2.73 7.45
CA ILE A 192 4.41 -2.34 7.05
C ILE A 192 3.58 -2.09 8.31
N GLU A 193 3.18 -0.84 8.50
CA GLU A 193 2.13 -0.47 9.45
C GLU A 193 0.87 -0.09 8.68
N PHE A 194 -0.26 -0.69 9.05
CA PHE A 194 -1.56 -0.31 8.50
C PHE A 194 -2.12 0.90 9.23
N PRO A 195 -2.68 1.89 8.51
CA PRO A 195 -3.22 3.09 9.12
C PRO A 195 -4.42 2.74 10.01
N LYS A 196 -4.51 3.38 11.17
CA LYS A 196 -5.63 3.24 12.12
C LYS A 196 -6.31 4.60 12.31
N PRO A 197 -7.65 4.68 12.47
CA PRO A 197 -8.35 5.94 12.72
C PRO A 197 -7.77 6.73 13.89
N VAL A 198 -7.38 6.01 14.94
CA VAL A 198 -6.66 6.54 16.09
C VAL A 198 -5.41 5.69 16.29
N SER A 199 -4.24 6.34 16.32
CA SER A 199 -2.98 5.66 16.65
C SER A 199 -2.85 5.54 18.17
N PRO A 200 -2.81 4.31 18.73
CA PRO A 200 -2.58 4.12 20.16
C PRO A 200 -1.21 4.63 20.61
N LYS A 201 -0.21 4.55 19.72
CA LYS A 201 1.17 5.03 19.97
C LYS A 201 1.16 6.55 20.15
N ILE A 202 0.54 7.29 19.22
CA ILE A 202 0.44 8.76 19.30
C ILE A 202 -0.41 9.18 20.50
N SER A 203 -1.56 8.53 20.72
CA SER A 203 -2.43 8.85 21.87
C SER A 203 -1.70 8.67 23.20
N THR A 204 -0.88 7.62 23.31
CA THR A 204 -0.06 7.36 24.51
C THR A 204 1.04 8.40 24.65
N LEU A 205 1.75 8.72 23.57
CA LEU A 205 2.78 9.75 23.54
C LEU A 205 2.22 11.10 24.02
N THR A 206 1.13 11.58 23.43
CA THR A 206 0.49 12.85 23.81
C THR A 206 0.09 12.87 25.28
N ARG A 207 -0.51 11.78 25.79
CA ARG A 207 -0.91 11.66 27.20
C ARG A 207 0.29 11.65 28.17
N VAL A 208 1.42 11.08 27.77
CA VAL A 208 2.63 11.07 28.61
C VAL A 208 3.30 12.44 28.58
N MET A 209 3.44 13.04 27.40
CA MET A 209 4.02 14.37 27.22
C MET A 209 3.29 15.44 28.02
N SER A 210 1.95 15.38 28.08
CA SER A 210 1.13 16.36 28.81
C SER A 210 1.36 16.38 30.33
N LYS A 211 2.16 15.46 30.88
CA LYS A 211 2.55 15.42 32.30
C LYS A 211 3.82 16.23 32.60
N TYR A 212 4.48 16.76 31.58
CA TYR A 212 5.75 17.48 31.68
C TYR A 212 5.63 18.83 30.96
N GLU A 213 6.27 19.86 31.50
CA GLU A 213 6.24 21.21 30.93
C GLU A 213 7.12 21.35 29.68
N ASP A 214 8.30 20.72 29.69
CA ASP A 214 9.26 20.69 28.57
C ASP A 214 9.91 19.29 28.44
N PRO A 215 9.16 18.29 27.92
CA PRO A 215 9.67 16.93 27.83
C PRO A 215 10.77 16.80 26.78
N LYS A 216 11.90 16.19 27.16
CA LYS A 216 12.93 15.74 26.22
C LYS A 216 12.60 14.33 25.72
N ILE A 217 12.49 14.17 24.41
CA ILE A 217 12.02 12.93 23.79
C ILE A 217 13.12 12.34 22.93
N LEU A 218 13.35 11.03 23.11
CA LEU A 218 14.23 10.23 22.27
C LEU A 218 13.38 9.15 21.58
N ASP A 219 13.19 9.28 20.28
CA ASP A 219 12.48 8.29 19.45
C ASP A 219 13.48 7.23 18.96
N CYS A 220 13.65 6.17 19.76
CA CYS A 220 14.50 5.05 19.42
C CYS A 220 13.81 4.13 18.40
N THR A 221 14.58 3.48 17.52
CA THR A 221 14.04 2.52 16.53
C THR A 221 12.91 3.11 15.67
N CYS A 222 13.04 4.40 15.32
CA CYS A 222 11.93 5.26 14.93
C CYS A 222 11.34 4.98 13.54
N GLY A 223 11.91 4.05 12.77
CA GLY A 223 11.51 3.80 11.39
C GLY A 223 11.51 5.09 10.58
N PRO A 224 10.34 5.60 10.13
CA PRO A 224 10.28 6.84 9.37
C PRO A 224 10.17 8.10 10.28
N GLY A 225 10.31 7.95 11.59
CA GLY A 225 10.29 9.06 12.55
C GLY A 225 8.89 9.56 12.93
N THR A 226 7.82 8.79 12.69
CA THR A 226 6.44 9.25 12.89
C THR A 226 6.17 9.77 14.32
N LEU A 227 6.69 9.08 15.35
CA LEU A 227 6.47 9.48 16.74
C LEU A 227 7.31 10.71 17.11
N GLY A 228 8.57 10.75 16.69
CA GLY A 228 9.42 11.92 16.84
C GLY A 228 8.83 13.16 16.18
N ILE A 229 8.30 13.05 14.95
CA ILE A 229 7.63 14.16 14.26
C ILE A 229 6.36 14.58 15.01
N ALA A 230 5.55 13.62 15.48
CA ALA A 230 4.36 13.92 16.27
C ALA A 230 4.67 14.59 17.62
N ALA A 231 5.84 14.31 18.20
CA ALA A 231 6.33 14.92 19.44
C ALA A 231 6.80 16.38 19.28
N LEU A 232 7.09 16.83 18.06
CA LEU A 232 7.52 18.22 17.79
C LEU A 232 6.35 19.22 17.78
N LYS A 233 5.12 18.74 17.98
CA LYS A 233 3.88 19.49 17.82
C LYS A 233 3.04 19.41 19.09
#